data_AF-A0A9N9FRE2-F1
#
_entry.id   AF-A0A9N9FRE2-F1
#
_cell.length_a   1.000
_cell.length_b   1.000
_cell.length_c   1.000
_cell.angle_alpha   90.00
_cell.angle_beta   90.00
_cell.angle_gamma   90.00
#
_symmetry.space_group_name_H-M   'P 1'
#
loop_
_entity.id
_entity.type
_entity.pdbx_description
1 polymer ?
#
loop_
_entity_poly.entity_id
_entity_poly.type
_entity_poly.pdbx_seq_one_letter_code
_entity_poly.pdbx_strand_id
1 'polypeptide(L)'
;DVCTHWLDQWFDEGLNEKDLADEEKDMIRLWNRYLSQLETNGDCHLSGLCIQFAKTRARDISAYNLRMAFARHLLQMAGAQVIDGNCVAHCLRLVDSIADGSGV
;
A
#
# COMPACT_ATOMS: atom_id res chain seq x y z
N ASP A 1 -8.24 -7.14 21.04
CA ASP A 1 -8.13 -5.82 20.41
C ASP A 1 -7.12 -4.94 21.11
N VAL A 2 -5.90 -4.88 20.57
CA VAL A 2 -5.00 -3.76 20.87
C VAL A 2 -5.57 -2.56 20.11
N CYS A 3 -5.95 -1.50 20.82
CA CYS A 3 -6.40 -0.26 20.19
C CYS A 3 -5.21 0.39 19.48
N THR A 4 -5.09 0.18 18.17
CA THR A 4 -4.01 0.76 17.32
C THR A 4 -4.25 2.22 16.95
N HIS A 5 -5.27 2.87 17.53
CA HIS A 5 -5.63 4.26 17.21
C HIS A 5 -4.47 5.25 17.46
N TRP A 6 -3.61 4.97 18.43
CA TRP A 6 -2.41 5.79 18.67
C TRP A 6 -1.33 5.61 17.58
N LEU A 7 -1.25 4.43 16.95
CA LEU A 7 -0.36 4.18 15.81
C LEU A 7 -0.84 4.93 14.58
N ASP A 8 -2.14 4.88 14.32
CA ASP A 8 -2.77 5.61 13.21
C ASP A 8 -2.54 7.11 13.37
N GLN A 9 -2.73 7.66 14.58
CA GLN A 9 -2.45 9.07 14.89
C GLN A 9 -0.97 9.43 14.70
N TRP A 10 -0.05 8.57 15.16
CA TRP A 10 1.39 8.80 15.00
C TRP A 10 1.81 8.80 13.52
N PHE A 11 1.25 7.90 12.72
CA PHE A 11 1.49 7.89 11.27
C PHE A 11 0.95 9.16 10.60
N ASP A 12 -0.22 9.64 11.00
CA ASP A 12 -0.83 10.85 10.44
C ASP A 12 -0.04 12.12 10.77
N GLU A 13 0.41 12.27 12.02
CA GLU A 13 1.25 13.40 12.44
C GLU A 13 2.56 13.46 11.62
N GLY A 14 3.27 12.33 11.49
CA GLY A 14 4.51 12.26 10.72
C GLY A 14 4.33 12.41 9.20
N LEU A 15 3.13 12.18 8.67
CA LEU A 15 2.80 12.41 7.26
C LEU A 15 2.41 13.86 6.97
N ASN A 16 1.72 14.51 7.91
CA ASN A 16 1.28 15.90 7.75
C ASN A 16 2.44 16.88 7.70
N GLU A 17 3.56 16.56 8.34
CA GLU A 17 4.81 17.34 8.29
C GLU A 17 5.56 17.22 6.95
N LYS A 18 5.14 16.33 6.04
CA LYS A 18 5.81 16.12 4.75
C LYS A 18 5.15 16.88 3.61
N ASP A 19 5.98 17.48 2.77
CA ASP A 19 5.60 18.10 1.49
C ASP A 19 5.35 17.03 0.40
N LEU A 20 4.39 16.14 0.65
CA LEU A 20 3.91 15.14 -0.30
C LEU A 20 2.55 15.57 -0.86
N ALA A 21 2.24 15.11 -2.07
CA ALA A 21 0.90 15.27 -2.62
C ALA A 21 -0.14 14.51 -1.76
N ASP A 22 -1.38 15.00 -1.72
CA ASP A 22 -2.43 14.43 -0.87
C ASP A 22 -2.69 12.95 -1.20
N GLU A 23 -2.64 12.57 -2.49
CA GLU A 23 -2.83 11.19 -2.92
C GLU A 23 -1.68 10.27 -2.44
N GLU A 24 -0.48 10.81 -2.27
CA GLU A 24 0.64 10.04 -1.70
C GLU A 24 0.45 9.83 -0.20
N LYS A 25 -0.04 10.84 0.52
CA LYS A 25 -0.37 10.71 1.94
C LYS A 25 -1.47 9.68 2.14
N ASP A 26 -2.53 9.72 1.33
CA ASP A 26 -3.64 8.78 1.42
C ASP A 26 -3.22 7.34 1.09
N MET A 27 -2.34 7.17 0.10
CA MET A 27 -1.75 5.88 -0.20
C MET A 27 -0.91 5.35 0.98
N ILE A 28 -0.06 6.18 1.58
CA ILE A 28 0.75 5.76 2.74
C ILE A 28 -0.14 5.43 3.94
N ARG A 29 -1.21 6.20 4.19
CA ARG A 29 -2.20 5.88 5.24
C ARG A 29 -2.85 4.53 5.01
N LEU A 30 -3.29 4.26 3.78
CA LEU A 30 -3.92 2.99 3.42
C LEU A 30 -2.96 1.81 3.61
N TRP A 31 -1.69 1.99 3.27
CA TRP A 31 -0.63 1.02 3.50
C TRP A 31 -0.35 0.79 4.99
N ASN A 32 -0.14 1.85 5.78
CA ASN A 32 0.14 1.76 7.21
C ASN A 32 -1.01 1.11 7.97
N ARG A 33 -2.26 1.46 7.63
CA ARG A 33 -3.46 0.84 8.21
C ARG A 33 -3.55 -0.65 7.87
N TYR A 34 -3.12 -1.06 6.68
CA TYR A 34 -3.05 -2.48 6.36
C TYR A 34 -1.98 -3.19 7.21
N LEU A 35 -0.80 -2.60 7.35
CA LEU A 35 0.27 -3.17 8.16
C LEU A 35 -0.11 -3.30 9.65
N SER A 36 -0.81 -2.30 10.22
CA SER A 36 -1.24 -2.34 11.62
C SER A 36 -2.28 -3.43 11.91
N GLN A 37 -2.95 -3.94 10.86
CA GLN A 37 -3.93 -5.05 10.94
C GLN A 37 -3.27 -6.43 10.82
N LEU A 38 -1.99 -6.50 10.46
CA LEU A 38 -1.29 -7.77 10.34
C LEU A 38 -0.80 -8.22 11.72
N GLU A 39 -1.35 -9.34 12.22
CA GLU A 39 -0.79 -10.08 13.36
C GLU A 39 0.46 -10.87 12.93
N THR A 40 1.44 -10.22 12.31
CA THR A 40 2.63 -10.92 11.79
C THR A 40 3.80 -10.82 12.76
N ASN A 41 4.01 -11.91 13.50
CA ASN A 41 5.30 -12.24 14.12
C ASN A 41 6.21 -12.91 13.06
N GLY A 42 7.31 -12.26 12.67
CA GLY A 42 8.42 -12.88 11.91
C GLY A 42 8.64 -12.39 10.47
N ASP A 43 9.78 -12.79 9.89
CA ASP A 43 10.36 -12.43 8.57
C ASP A 43 9.35 -12.51 7.41
N CYS A 44 8.49 -11.52 7.30
CA CYS A 44 7.53 -11.41 6.21
C CYS A 44 8.25 -10.87 4.98
N HIS A 45 8.26 -11.67 3.91
CA HIS A 45 8.81 -11.27 2.63
C HIS A 45 7.96 -10.10 2.07
N LEU A 46 8.55 -8.92 1.97
CA LEU A 46 7.86 -7.67 1.60
C LEU A 46 7.20 -7.72 0.21
N SER A 47 7.79 -8.43 -0.76
CA SER A 47 7.14 -8.75 -2.04
C SER A 47 5.79 -9.47 -1.88
N GLY A 48 5.72 -10.41 -0.94
CA GLY A 48 4.49 -11.12 -0.60
C GLY A 48 3.45 -10.19 0.03
N LEU A 49 3.89 -9.32 0.94
CA LEU A 49 3.03 -8.29 1.54
C LEU A 49 2.49 -7.31 0.50
N CYS A 50 3.30 -6.85 -0.45
CA CYS A 50 2.86 -5.96 -1.53
C CYS A 50 1.76 -6.61 -2.37
N ILE A 51 1.93 -7.89 -2.73
CA ILE A 51 0.94 -8.64 -3.51
C ILE A 51 -0.35 -8.82 -2.71
N GLN A 52 -0.27 -9.18 -1.42
CA GLN A 52 -1.45 -9.34 -0.58
C GLN A 52 -2.18 -8.01 -0.38
N PHE A 53 -1.44 -6.94 -0.11
CA PHE A 53 -1.98 -5.59 -0.03
C PHE A 53 -2.71 -5.21 -1.33
N ALA A 54 -2.09 -5.43 -2.49
CA ALA A 54 -2.69 -5.15 -3.79
C ALA A 54 -4.01 -5.91 -3.95
N LYS A 55 -4.07 -7.20 -3.59
CA LYS A 55 -5.31 -7.99 -3.64
C LYS A 55 -6.38 -7.47 -2.69
N THR A 56 -6.01 -7.21 -1.44
CA THR A 56 -6.96 -6.80 -0.39
C THR A 56 -7.51 -5.40 -0.63
N ARG A 57 -6.69 -4.48 -1.13
CA ARG A 57 -7.01 -3.05 -1.25
C ARG A 57 -7.20 -2.57 -2.69
N ALA A 58 -7.14 -3.43 -3.71
CA ALA A 58 -7.29 -3.00 -5.11
C ALA A 58 -8.59 -2.21 -5.38
N ARG A 59 -9.71 -2.58 -4.76
CA ARG A 59 -10.96 -1.80 -4.85
C ARG A 59 -10.82 -0.42 -4.25
N ASP A 60 -10.23 -0.30 -3.06
CA ASP A 60 -10.00 0.97 -2.39
C ASP A 60 -9.05 1.85 -3.22
N ILE A 61 -7.95 1.28 -3.72
CA ILE A 61 -6.97 1.97 -4.57
C ILE A 61 -7.64 2.51 -5.85
N SER A 62 -8.50 1.72 -6.48
CA SER A 62 -9.25 2.16 -7.67
C SER A 62 -10.30 3.22 -7.32
N ALA A 63 -11.08 3.03 -6.25
CA ALA A 63 -12.17 3.92 -5.87
C ALA A 63 -11.66 5.31 -5.45
N TYR A 64 -10.51 5.37 -4.79
CA TYR A 64 -9.87 6.63 -4.36
C TYR A 64 -8.90 7.21 -5.40
N ASN A 65 -8.83 6.65 -6.62
CA ASN A 65 -7.92 7.08 -7.67
C ASN A 65 -6.42 7.10 -7.25
N LEU A 66 -6.03 6.17 -6.38
CA LEU A 66 -4.67 6.10 -5.79
C LEU A 66 -3.69 5.29 -6.64
N ARG A 67 -4.09 4.78 -7.81
CA ARG A 67 -3.27 3.88 -8.64
C ARG A 67 -1.87 4.43 -8.93
N MET A 68 -1.75 5.72 -9.25
CA MET A 68 -0.45 6.33 -9.53
C MET A 68 0.39 6.51 -8.26
N ALA A 69 -0.22 6.91 -7.14
CA ALA A 69 0.47 6.98 -5.86
C ALA A 69 0.96 5.60 -5.41
N PHE A 70 0.15 4.56 -5.64
CA PHE A 70 0.53 3.17 -5.38
C PHE A 70 1.72 2.73 -6.24
N ALA A 71 1.71 3.06 -7.54
CA ALA A 71 2.85 2.79 -8.43
C ALA A 71 4.13 3.47 -7.93
N ARG A 72 4.06 4.74 -7.52
CA ARG A 72 5.22 5.45 -6.96
C ARG A 72 5.72 4.79 -5.67
N HIS A 73 4.82 4.39 -4.78
CA HIS A 73 5.19 3.70 -3.55
C HIS A 73 5.91 2.36 -3.82
N LEU A 74 5.41 1.55 -4.76
CA LEU A 74 6.07 0.33 -5.20
C LEU A 74 7.45 0.59 -5.82
N LEU A 75 7.57 1.64 -6.64
CA LEU A 75 8.85 2.03 -7.25
C LEU A 75 9.86 2.51 -6.21
N GLN A 76 9.43 3.20 -5.15
CA GLN A 76 10.29 3.57 -4.03
C GLN A 76 10.83 2.33 -3.31
N MET A 77 9.99 1.33 -3.05
CA MET A 77 10.42 0.06 -2.45
C MET A 77 11.37 -0.74 -3.36
N ALA A 78 11.12 -0.74 -4.66
CA ALA A 78 12.01 -1.36 -5.64
C ALA A 78 13.37 -0.63 -5.71
N GLY A 79 13.37 0.70 -5.66
CA GLY A 79 14.60 1.50 -5.59
C GLY A 79 15.41 1.24 -4.33
N ALA A 80 14.75 0.92 -3.22
CA ALA A 80 15.37 0.48 -1.98
C ALA A 80 15.79 -1.00 -1.98
N GLN A 81 15.61 -1.73 -3.11
CA GLN A 81 15.94 -3.14 -3.29
C GLN A 81 15.18 -4.09 -2.34
N VAL A 82 14.01 -3.65 -1.86
CA VAL A 82 13.15 -4.42 -0.95
C VAL A 82 12.21 -5.36 -1.72
N ILE A 83 11.84 -4.96 -2.93
CA ILE A 83 11.05 -5.75 -3.89
C ILE A 83 11.68 -5.66 -5.28
N ASP A 84 11.31 -6.54 -6.19
CA ASP A 84 11.77 -6.53 -7.57
C ASP A 84 10.72 -5.95 -8.55
N GLY A 85 11.14 -5.70 -9.79
CA GLY A 85 10.26 -5.17 -10.84
C GLY A 85 9.09 -6.12 -11.18
N ASN A 86 9.26 -7.43 -10.97
CA ASN A 86 8.19 -8.41 -11.20
C ASN A 86 7.07 -8.23 -10.16
N CYS A 87 7.43 -7.97 -8.91
CA CYS A 87 6.48 -7.65 -7.85
C CYS A 87 5.70 -6.38 -8.18
N VAL A 88 6.38 -5.31 -8.62
CA VAL A 88 5.74 -4.05 -9.04
C VAL A 88 4.70 -4.31 -10.14
N ALA A 89 5.11 -4.98 -11.22
CA ALA A 89 4.23 -5.26 -12.36
C ALA A 89 3.03 -6.14 -11.97
N HIS A 90 3.23 -7.12 -11.09
CA HIS A 90 2.16 -7.97 -10.60
C HIS A 90 1.14 -7.16 -9.78
N CYS A 91 1.60 -6.34 -8.83
CA CYS A 91 0.72 -5.54 -7.99
C CYS A 91 -0.14 -4.57 -8.82
N LEU A 92 0.45 -3.91 -9.82
CA LEU A 92 -0.29 -3.00 -10.69
C LEU A 92 -1.34 -3.73 -11.54
N ARG A 93 -1.02 -4.89 -12.10
CA ARG A 93 -2.00 -5.70 -12.85
C ARG A 93 -3.19 -6.11 -11.99
N LEU A 94 -2.97 -6.42 -10.71
CA LEU A 94 -4.06 -6.77 -9.80
C LEU A 94 -5.02 -5.59 -9.60
N VAL A 95 -4.49 -4.39 -9.38
CA VAL A 95 -5.32 -3.18 -9.25
C VAL A 95 -6.04 -2.84 -10.56
N ASP A 96 -5.31 -2.86 -11.67
CA ASP A 96 -5.84 -2.51 -12.99
C ASP A 96 -6.97 -3.50 -13.41
N SER A 97 -6.84 -4.80 -13.09
CA SER A 97 -7.88 -5.80 -13.38
C SER A 97 -9.23 -5.56 -12.70
N ILE A 98 -9.23 -4.88 -11.54
CA ILE A 98 -10.46 -4.50 -10.84
C ILE A 98 -11.09 -3.28 -11.50
N ALA A 99 -10.28 -2.31 -11.94
CA ALA A 99 -10.75 -1.13 -12.65
C ALA A 99 -11.42 -1.50 -13.98
N ASP A 100 -10.87 -2.50 -14.68
CA ASP A 100 -11.38 -2.99 -15.97
C ASP A 100 -12.61 -3.92 -15.84
N GLY A 101 -13.16 -4.12 -14.63
CA GLY A 101 -14.31 -5.00 -14.42
C GLY A 101 -14.03 -6.49 -14.70
N SER A 102 -12.77 -6.87 -14.80
CA SER A 102 -12.30 -8.22 -15.16
C SER A 102 -11.99 -9.08 -13.92
N GLY A 103 -12.48 -8.69 -12.75
CA GLY A 103 -12.18 -9.33 -11.48
C GLY A 103 -12.66 -10.78 -11.44
N VAL A 104 -11.70 -11.71 -11.33
CA VAL A 104 -11.92 -13.14 -11.03
C VAL A 104 -12.61 -13.31 -9.67
#